data_AF-A0A2V8MAU6-F1
#
_entry.id   AF-A0A2V8MAU6-F1
#
_cell.length_a   1.000
_cell.length_b   1.000
_cell.length_c   1.000
_cell.angle_alpha   90.00
_cell.angle_beta   90.00
_cell.angle_gamma   90.00
#
_symmetry.space_group_name_H-M   'P 1'
#
loop_
_entity.id
_entity.type
_entity.pdbx_description
1 polymer ?
#
loop_
_entity_poly.entity_id
_entity_poly.type
_entity_poly.pdbx_seq_one_letter_code
_entity_poly.pdbx_strand_id
1 'polypeptide(L)'
;MKIQKFVPTVLCVGLAVVCFHVSVLAQTAESKREPAAITANASGVRWNVPAQYSASTMTVSAPDGQVFSKEFRAGAPPEFTLSDKQGNRLPDGQYTYELRFTTPQVRAIKDRIMPAPDDGAGTEDEQGRTNRRRLPVESVVQSGSFAVQNGVVYVGNETEPATRRDTSSKSINKDTQQRSLGVVSGNTVTRLRNHRLSLFAPDVVTPDDEDIQGSLCVGLDCVNNESFGFDTIRLKENNTRLQFDDTSTAAGFPTNNWQIRANDSASGGANFLGFVDQGATGNSETGTIVFSVAAGAPANSVKVDSTGRLGLRTATPVLDVHANTSNTPAIRLEQNSGGGFTAQTWDIAGNEANFFVRDVTGGSRLPFRIRPGAPTSSIDINASGSVGVGTASPVTKLDVINSVGAFGDWGMRITGTSTAGPGVELKNSDNSHRWLVTNGVSSATDGVLSLFDITASQHRLIINTSGNVGIGTTAPTQLLSVNGTAGKPGGGTWDVFSDERLKNIKGRFNTGLKALMQLQPIRYEYKPNNPLGIKLAGENIGFGAQSLQKIIPEAVTMNSAGYLMVKSDPILWTMLNAIKEQQKQIEELKGQIRRLQATSRKRTR
;
A
#
# COMPACT_ATOMS: atom_id res chain seq x y z
N MET A 1 23.83 -39.67 25.06
CA MET A 1 23.26 -40.78 25.85
C MET A 1 22.31 -41.58 24.98
N LYS A 2 22.55 -42.89 24.87
CA LYS A 2 21.66 -43.92 24.27
C LYS A 2 20.46 -44.15 25.21
N ILE A 3 19.28 -44.56 24.70
CA ILE A 3 18.67 -45.93 24.76
C ILE A 3 17.27 -45.78 24.10
N GLN A 4 16.93 -46.39 22.93
CA GLN A 4 16.37 -47.74 22.66
C GLN A 4 15.07 -48.09 23.43
N LYS A 5 14.01 -48.80 22.97
CA LYS A 5 13.55 -49.48 21.73
C LYS A 5 12.12 -50.09 22.01
N PHE A 6 11.49 -50.72 20.99
CA PHE A 6 10.28 -51.63 20.92
C PHE A 6 8.94 -50.95 20.55
N VAL A 7 8.24 -51.14 19.40
CA VAL A 7 8.07 -52.15 18.30
C VAL A 7 7.28 -53.43 18.73
N PRO A 8 6.52 -54.15 17.86
CA PRO A 8 5.18 -53.92 17.27
C PRO A 8 4.22 -55.15 17.44
N THR A 9 3.03 -55.17 16.84
CA THR A 9 2.38 -56.45 16.45
C THR A 9 1.55 -56.31 15.17
N VAL A 10 1.85 -57.19 14.22
CA VAL A 10 1.22 -57.43 12.92
C VAL A 10 0.28 -58.64 13.07
N LEU A 11 -0.88 -58.64 12.41
CA LEU A 11 -1.44 -59.88 11.88
C LEU A 11 -2.15 -59.63 10.54
N CYS A 12 -1.54 -60.18 9.49
CA CYS A 12 -2.08 -60.32 8.14
C CYS A 12 -2.90 -61.61 8.02
N VAL A 13 -3.99 -61.58 7.26
CA VAL A 13 -4.45 -62.70 6.44
C VAL A 13 -4.82 -62.14 5.06
N GLY A 14 -4.05 -62.53 4.03
CA GLY A 14 -4.35 -62.32 2.60
C GLY A 14 -5.44 -63.29 2.13
N LEU A 15 -6.13 -63.09 1.01
CA LEU A 15 -5.76 -63.07 -0.42
C LEU A 15 -7.09 -62.69 -1.15
N ALA A 16 -7.21 -62.23 -2.39
CA ALA A 16 -6.37 -61.75 -3.49
C ALA A 16 -7.35 -61.36 -4.64
N VAL A 17 -6.82 -60.69 -5.67
CA VAL A 17 -7.31 -60.69 -7.08
C VAL A 17 -8.27 -59.56 -7.53
N VAL A 18 -7.66 -58.61 -8.27
CA VAL A 18 -8.09 -57.99 -9.56
C VAL A 18 -8.78 -56.62 -9.59
N CYS A 19 -8.04 -55.70 -10.21
CA CYS A 19 -8.37 -54.59 -11.11
C CYS A 19 -9.86 -54.24 -11.30
N PHE A 20 -10.23 -52.99 -11.07
CA PHE A 20 -10.35 -51.95 -12.10
C PHE A 20 -10.80 -50.64 -11.43
N HIS A 21 -10.14 -49.53 -11.77
CA HIS A 21 -10.63 -48.20 -11.48
C HIS A 21 -11.95 -47.99 -12.23
N VAL A 22 -13.06 -47.88 -11.50
CA VAL A 22 -14.32 -47.35 -12.01
C VAL A 22 -14.54 -46.00 -11.37
N SER A 23 -14.24 -44.97 -12.15
CA SER A 23 -14.74 -43.62 -11.94
C SER A 23 -16.27 -43.68 -11.92
N VAL A 24 -16.87 -43.45 -10.75
CA VAL A 24 -18.32 -43.28 -10.63
C VAL A 24 -18.66 -41.93 -11.26
N LEU A 25 -19.06 -41.96 -12.53
CA LEU A 25 -19.89 -40.91 -13.13
C LEU A 25 -21.25 -40.96 -12.42
N ALA A 26 -21.43 -40.11 -11.41
CA ALA A 26 -22.75 -39.64 -11.07
C ALA A 26 -23.18 -38.66 -12.16
N GLN A 27 -23.77 -39.18 -13.24
CA GLN A 27 -24.57 -38.39 -14.16
C GLN A 27 -25.83 -37.96 -13.39
N THR A 28 -25.80 -36.76 -12.81
CA THR A 28 -27.04 -36.00 -12.68
C THR A 28 -27.48 -35.69 -14.10
N ALA A 29 -28.50 -36.40 -14.57
CA ALA A 29 -29.18 -36.09 -15.80
C ALA A 29 -29.78 -34.68 -15.67
N GLU A 30 -29.04 -33.66 -16.12
CA GLU A 30 -29.68 -32.46 -16.65
C GLU A 30 -30.60 -32.93 -17.75
N SER A 31 -31.92 -32.85 -17.52
CA SER A 31 -32.89 -33.05 -18.57
C SER A 31 -32.58 -32.02 -19.66
N LYS A 32 -31.96 -32.46 -20.75
CA LYS A 32 -31.93 -31.70 -22.01
C LYS A 32 -33.36 -31.19 -22.25
N ARG A 33 -33.53 -29.87 -22.29
CA ARG A 33 -34.79 -29.23 -22.68
C ARG A 33 -34.97 -29.43 -24.17
N GLU A 34 -35.32 -30.64 -24.58
CA GLU A 34 -35.68 -30.92 -25.97
C GLU A 34 -37.08 -30.35 -26.26
N PRO A 35 -37.25 -29.56 -27.33
CA PRO A 35 -38.55 -29.03 -27.71
C PRO A 35 -39.50 -30.16 -28.10
N ALA A 36 -40.80 -29.97 -27.85
CA ALA A 36 -41.84 -30.89 -28.26
C ALA A 36 -41.89 -31.00 -29.79
N ALA A 37 -41.81 -32.22 -30.32
CA ALA A 37 -41.86 -32.48 -31.75
C ALA A 37 -43.31 -32.41 -32.25
N ILE A 38 -43.55 -31.67 -33.33
CA ILE A 38 -44.88 -31.48 -33.92
C ILE A 38 -45.12 -32.54 -35.01
N THR A 39 -46.28 -33.18 -34.98
CA THR A 39 -46.70 -34.18 -35.96
C THR A 39 -48.08 -33.80 -36.52
N ALA A 40 -48.20 -33.80 -37.84
CA ALA A 40 -49.47 -33.58 -38.54
C ALA A 40 -50.16 -34.91 -38.86
N ASN A 41 -51.48 -34.93 -38.74
CA ASN A 41 -52.34 -35.99 -39.29
C ASN A 41 -53.46 -35.36 -40.15
N ALA A 42 -54.28 -36.19 -40.79
CA ALA A 42 -55.33 -35.73 -41.71
C ALA A 42 -56.44 -34.87 -41.05
N SER A 43 -56.50 -34.80 -39.72
CA SER A 43 -57.54 -34.08 -38.98
C SER A 43 -57.00 -33.05 -37.98
N GLY A 44 -55.68 -32.83 -37.91
CA GLY A 44 -55.10 -31.94 -36.90
C GLY A 44 -53.59 -32.08 -36.66
N VAL A 45 -53.14 -31.47 -35.57
CA VAL A 45 -51.76 -31.38 -35.12
C VAL A 45 -51.62 -31.97 -33.73
N ARG A 46 -50.56 -32.74 -33.48
CA ARG A 46 -50.22 -33.29 -32.17
C ARG A 46 -48.76 -32.99 -31.83
N TRP A 47 -48.52 -32.55 -30.59
CA TRP A 47 -47.17 -32.30 -30.06
C TRP A 47 -46.72 -33.46 -29.18
N ASN A 48 -45.63 -34.10 -29.56
CA ASN A 48 -44.98 -35.15 -28.78
C ASN A 48 -43.91 -34.53 -27.87
N VAL A 49 -44.17 -34.55 -26.57
CA VAL A 49 -43.32 -33.87 -25.57
C VAL A 49 -42.40 -34.91 -24.93
N PRO A 50 -41.07 -34.83 -25.11
CA PRO A 50 -40.13 -35.83 -24.59
C PRO A 50 -39.89 -35.73 -23.06
N ALA A 51 -40.17 -34.58 -22.45
CA ALA A 51 -39.98 -34.34 -21.01
C ALA A 51 -41.24 -34.60 -20.16
N GLN A 52 -41.08 -34.99 -18.89
CA GLN A 52 -42.20 -35.12 -17.95
C GLN A 52 -42.75 -33.75 -17.51
N TYR A 53 -44.06 -33.56 -17.64
CA TYR A 53 -44.79 -32.35 -17.20
C TYR A 53 -46.01 -32.72 -16.35
N SER A 54 -46.39 -31.82 -15.44
CA SER A 54 -47.53 -31.99 -14.53
C SER A 54 -48.84 -31.45 -15.11
N ALA A 55 -48.76 -30.44 -15.96
CA ALA A 55 -49.86 -29.89 -16.76
C ALA A 55 -49.30 -29.15 -17.98
N SER A 56 -50.10 -29.04 -19.05
CA SER A 56 -49.75 -28.20 -20.20
C SER A 56 -50.96 -27.42 -20.72
N THR A 57 -50.75 -26.16 -21.08
CA THR A 57 -51.74 -25.32 -21.74
C THR A 57 -51.30 -25.07 -23.18
N MET A 58 -52.17 -25.34 -24.14
CA MET A 58 -51.96 -25.07 -25.57
C MET A 58 -52.87 -23.92 -25.99
N THR A 59 -52.31 -22.94 -26.69
CA THR A 59 -53.04 -21.85 -27.33
C THR A 59 -52.71 -21.85 -28.82
N VAL A 60 -53.73 -21.86 -29.69
CA VAL A 60 -53.58 -21.82 -31.15
C VAL A 60 -54.37 -20.63 -31.69
N SER A 61 -53.73 -19.76 -32.47
CA SER A 61 -54.36 -18.62 -33.14
C SER A 61 -54.53 -18.95 -34.63
N ALA A 62 -55.76 -18.83 -35.12
CA ALA A 62 -56.15 -19.08 -36.49
C ALA A 62 -56.01 -17.82 -37.38
N PRO A 63 -55.95 -17.99 -38.72
CA PRO A 63 -55.81 -16.88 -39.67
C PRO A 63 -56.95 -15.84 -39.62
N ASP A 64 -58.14 -16.26 -39.20
CA ASP A 64 -59.33 -15.42 -39.06
C ASP A 64 -59.40 -14.69 -37.71
N GLY A 65 -58.36 -14.81 -36.88
CA GLY A 65 -58.25 -14.17 -35.57
C GLY A 65 -58.88 -14.97 -34.42
N GLN A 66 -59.46 -16.15 -34.67
CA GLN A 66 -59.97 -17.01 -33.60
C GLN A 66 -58.81 -17.61 -32.79
N VAL A 67 -58.94 -17.63 -31.46
CA VAL A 67 -57.95 -18.19 -30.55
C VAL A 67 -58.56 -19.36 -29.78
N PHE A 68 -57.91 -20.52 -29.85
CA PHE A 68 -58.31 -21.75 -29.18
C PHE A 68 -57.33 -22.06 -28.05
N SER A 69 -57.82 -22.19 -26.82
CA SER A 69 -56.99 -22.59 -25.67
C SER A 69 -57.54 -23.86 -25.01
N LYS A 70 -56.66 -24.81 -24.70
CA LYS A 70 -57.00 -26.09 -24.06
C LYS A 70 -55.92 -26.53 -23.09
N GLU A 71 -56.34 -26.98 -21.90
CA GLU A 71 -55.45 -27.57 -20.90
C GLU A 71 -55.44 -29.10 -20.98
N PHE A 72 -54.27 -29.68 -20.77
CA PHE A 72 -54.02 -31.12 -20.76
C PHE A 72 -53.37 -31.52 -19.44
N ARG A 73 -53.82 -32.64 -18.88
CA ARG A 73 -53.29 -33.22 -17.63
C ARG A 73 -51.98 -33.97 -17.91
N ALA A 74 -51.20 -34.23 -16.86
CA ALA A 74 -49.94 -34.98 -16.92
C ALA A 74 -50.05 -36.25 -17.80
N GLY A 75 -49.17 -36.35 -18.81
CA GLY A 75 -49.07 -37.52 -19.69
C GLY A 75 -49.96 -37.54 -20.94
N ALA A 76 -50.88 -36.57 -21.10
CA ALA A 76 -51.69 -36.44 -22.32
C ALA A 76 -51.07 -35.41 -23.29
N PRO A 77 -50.56 -35.82 -24.46
CA PRO A 77 -49.90 -34.89 -25.38
C PRO A 77 -50.88 -33.83 -25.91
N PRO A 78 -50.47 -32.56 -26.04
CA PRO A 78 -51.30 -31.53 -26.64
C PRO A 78 -51.70 -31.91 -28.07
N GLU A 79 -52.99 -31.74 -28.37
CA GLU A 79 -53.57 -32.01 -29.68
C GLU A 79 -54.58 -30.93 -30.07
N PHE A 80 -54.55 -30.56 -31.35
CA PHE A 80 -55.45 -29.58 -31.96
C PHE A 80 -56.10 -30.19 -33.19
N THR A 81 -57.44 -30.17 -33.27
CA THR A 81 -58.22 -30.66 -34.40
C THR A 81 -58.67 -29.51 -35.29
N LEU A 82 -58.61 -29.69 -36.61
CA LEU A 82 -59.02 -28.68 -37.60
C LEU A 82 -60.54 -28.66 -37.86
N SER A 83 -61.30 -28.87 -36.79
CA SER A 83 -62.75 -28.76 -36.80
C SER A 83 -63.25 -28.09 -35.53
N ASP A 84 -64.29 -27.28 -35.65
CA ASP A 84 -64.99 -26.70 -34.50
C ASP A 84 -65.76 -27.78 -33.71
N LYS A 85 -66.43 -27.38 -32.61
CA LYS A 85 -67.21 -28.29 -31.76
C LYS A 85 -68.44 -28.87 -32.47
N GLN A 86 -68.81 -28.35 -33.63
CA GLN A 86 -69.93 -28.76 -34.46
C GLN A 86 -69.48 -29.62 -35.65
N GLY A 87 -68.18 -29.85 -35.82
CA GLY A 87 -67.60 -30.67 -36.89
C GLY A 87 -67.31 -29.92 -38.20
N ASN A 88 -67.46 -28.59 -38.24
CA ASN A 88 -67.14 -27.79 -39.42
C ASN A 88 -65.63 -27.54 -39.51
N ARG A 89 -65.07 -27.53 -40.73
CA ARG A 89 -63.64 -27.29 -40.97
C ARG A 89 -63.25 -25.86 -40.61
N LEU A 90 -62.11 -25.71 -39.94
CA LEU A 90 -61.47 -24.41 -39.67
C LEU A 90 -60.81 -23.84 -40.96
N PRO A 91 -60.61 -22.51 -41.07
CA PRO A 91 -60.15 -21.88 -42.31
C PRO A 91 -58.73 -22.30 -42.72
N ASP A 92 -58.45 -22.32 -44.02
CA ASP A 92 -57.08 -22.45 -44.54
C ASP A 92 -56.25 -21.19 -44.22
N GLY A 93 -54.94 -21.36 -44.02
CA GLY A 93 -53.99 -20.27 -43.75
C GLY A 93 -52.93 -20.65 -42.71
N GLN A 94 -52.17 -19.64 -42.24
CA GLN A 94 -51.11 -19.83 -41.26
C GLN A 94 -51.64 -19.77 -39.82
N TYR A 95 -51.39 -20.83 -39.06
CA TYR A 95 -51.72 -20.93 -37.64
C TYR A 95 -50.46 -20.72 -36.80
N THR A 96 -50.58 -20.00 -35.69
CA THR A 96 -49.51 -19.89 -34.68
C THR A 96 -49.93 -20.59 -33.40
N TYR A 97 -48.98 -21.17 -32.67
CA TYR A 97 -49.26 -21.87 -31.42
C TYR A 97 -48.28 -21.47 -30.32
N GLU A 98 -48.73 -21.56 -29.08
CA GLU A 98 -47.95 -21.46 -27.84
C GLU A 98 -48.31 -22.63 -26.91
N LEU A 99 -47.30 -23.33 -26.42
CA LEU A 99 -47.40 -24.41 -25.44
C LEU A 99 -46.70 -23.96 -24.16
N ARG A 100 -47.41 -24.04 -23.04
CA ARG A 100 -46.85 -23.80 -21.70
C ARG A 100 -46.87 -25.09 -20.91
N PHE A 101 -45.70 -25.57 -20.49
CA PHE A 101 -45.54 -26.76 -19.66
C PHE A 101 -45.20 -26.39 -18.24
N THR A 102 -45.87 -27.01 -17.27
CA THR A 102 -45.57 -26.87 -15.84
C THR A 102 -44.75 -28.07 -15.37
N THR A 103 -43.51 -27.87 -14.92
CA THR A 103 -42.64 -28.96 -14.48
C THR A 103 -43.00 -29.44 -13.06
N PRO A 104 -42.92 -30.75 -12.77
CA PRO A 104 -43.07 -31.24 -11.41
C PRO A 104 -41.85 -30.85 -10.55
N GLN A 105 -42.10 -30.22 -9.40
CA GLN A 105 -41.06 -29.84 -8.44
C GLN A 105 -40.38 -31.09 -7.86
N VAL A 106 -39.09 -31.28 -8.14
CA VAL A 106 -38.28 -32.36 -7.56
C VAL A 106 -38.05 -32.09 -6.07
N ARG A 107 -38.40 -33.05 -5.20
CA ARG A 107 -38.10 -33.06 -3.77
C ARG A 107 -36.58 -33.15 -3.54
N ALA A 108 -35.87 -32.03 -3.57
CA ALA A 108 -34.45 -31.99 -3.24
C ALA A 108 -34.03 -30.65 -2.61
N ILE A 109 -34.73 -30.20 -1.56
CA ILE A 109 -34.21 -29.17 -0.65
C ILE A 109 -34.64 -29.55 0.77
N LYS A 110 -33.83 -30.35 1.46
CA LYS A 110 -33.98 -30.56 2.91
C LYS A 110 -32.73 -30.22 3.74
N ASP A 111 -31.59 -29.86 3.11
CA ASP A 111 -30.32 -29.69 3.83
C ASP A 111 -29.64 -28.32 3.68
N ARG A 112 -30.41 -27.22 3.61
CA ARG A 112 -29.85 -25.86 3.80
C ARG A 112 -30.81 -24.93 4.55
N ILE A 113 -31.12 -25.26 5.80
CA ILE A 113 -31.54 -24.26 6.78
C ILE A 113 -30.88 -24.61 8.12
N MET A 114 -29.75 -23.98 8.42
CA MET A 114 -29.27 -23.80 9.80
C MET A 114 -29.59 -22.36 10.23
N PRO A 115 -29.99 -22.13 11.49
CA PRO A 115 -30.35 -20.81 11.98
C PRO A 115 -29.11 -19.98 12.34
N ALA A 116 -29.18 -18.66 12.12
CA ALA A 116 -28.21 -17.68 12.61
C ALA A 116 -28.60 -17.16 14.02
N PRO A 117 -27.64 -16.60 14.79
CA PRO A 117 -27.81 -16.26 16.21
C PRO A 117 -28.63 -14.99 16.45
N ASP A 118 -29.03 -14.87 17.72
CA ASP A 118 -29.98 -13.94 18.31
C ASP A 118 -29.29 -12.62 18.72
N ASP A 119 -29.59 -11.52 18.02
CA ASP A 119 -29.12 -10.17 18.33
C ASP A 119 -30.31 -9.20 18.21
N GLY A 120 -30.90 -8.82 19.34
CA GLY A 120 -32.09 -7.99 19.38
C GLY A 120 -31.86 -6.52 19.00
N ALA A 121 -32.76 -5.96 18.18
CA ALA A 121 -33.40 -4.65 18.36
C ALA A 121 -34.34 -4.32 17.18
N GLY A 122 -35.63 -4.12 17.50
CA GLY A 122 -36.68 -3.30 16.87
C GLY A 122 -36.90 -3.20 15.34
N THR A 123 -38.18 -3.42 15.01
CA THR A 123 -39.00 -2.95 13.86
C THR A 123 -38.83 -3.65 12.51
N GLU A 124 -39.52 -4.78 12.35
CA GLU A 124 -39.83 -5.39 11.04
C GLU A 124 -41.17 -4.85 10.50
N ASP A 125 -41.14 -4.19 9.35
CA ASP A 125 -42.31 -3.73 8.61
C ASP A 125 -43.14 -4.89 8.02
N GLU A 126 -44.46 -4.73 8.08
CA GLU A 126 -45.50 -5.69 7.66
C GLU A 126 -45.47 -6.03 6.15
N GLN A 127 -44.65 -5.34 5.35
CA GLN A 127 -44.40 -5.61 3.93
C GLN A 127 -43.45 -6.81 3.68
N GLY A 128 -42.74 -7.30 4.70
CA GLY A 128 -41.78 -8.41 4.58
C GLY A 128 -42.38 -9.82 4.71
N ARG A 129 -43.61 -9.96 5.21
CA ARG A 129 -44.24 -11.27 5.49
C ARG A 129 -44.94 -11.92 4.29
N THR A 130 -45.26 -11.16 3.24
CA THR A 130 -46.01 -11.69 2.07
C THR A 130 -45.13 -12.23 0.94
N ASN A 131 -43.83 -11.95 0.94
CA ASN A 131 -42.90 -12.42 -0.11
C ASN A 131 -42.19 -13.75 0.19
N ARG A 132 -42.46 -14.42 1.31
CA ARG A 132 -41.80 -15.70 1.68
C ARG A 132 -42.63 -16.96 1.42
N ARG A 133 -43.65 -16.92 0.55
CA ARG A 133 -44.48 -18.12 0.24
C ARG A 133 -44.88 -18.31 -1.23
N ARG A 134 -44.01 -17.98 -2.17
CA ARG A 134 -44.12 -18.48 -3.55
C ARG A 134 -42.77 -18.96 -4.05
N LEU A 135 -42.59 -20.28 -4.08
CA LEU A 135 -41.53 -20.91 -4.85
C LEU A 135 -41.81 -20.66 -6.34
N PRO A 136 -40.81 -20.31 -7.17
CA PRO A 136 -41.01 -20.15 -8.60
C PRO A 136 -41.44 -21.49 -9.21
N VAL A 137 -42.61 -21.52 -9.84
CA VAL A 137 -42.98 -22.61 -10.73
C VAL A 137 -42.26 -22.35 -12.04
N GLU A 138 -41.26 -23.17 -12.38
CA GLU A 138 -40.62 -23.08 -13.69
C GLU A 138 -41.62 -23.54 -14.77
N SER A 139 -42.06 -22.61 -15.61
CA SER A 139 -42.85 -22.91 -16.81
C SER A 139 -41.97 -22.89 -18.05
N VAL A 140 -41.95 -23.97 -18.82
CA VAL A 140 -41.29 -24.02 -20.13
C VAL A 140 -42.30 -23.57 -21.19
N VAL A 141 -41.96 -22.58 -22.01
CA VAL A 141 -42.82 -22.08 -23.10
C VAL A 141 -42.20 -22.43 -24.45
N GLN A 142 -42.99 -22.98 -25.37
CA GLN A 142 -42.60 -23.25 -26.75
C GLN A 142 -43.65 -22.68 -27.70
N SER A 143 -43.23 -21.95 -28.72
CA SER A 143 -44.11 -21.40 -29.76
C SER A 143 -43.66 -21.83 -31.16
N GLY A 144 -44.58 -21.83 -32.12
CA GLY A 144 -44.27 -22.13 -33.52
C GLY A 144 -45.46 -21.85 -34.44
N SER A 145 -45.36 -22.30 -35.69
CA SER A 145 -46.45 -22.20 -36.66
C SER A 145 -46.60 -23.46 -37.51
N PHE A 146 -47.80 -23.64 -38.08
CA PHE A 146 -48.09 -24.64 -39.11
C PHE A 146 -49.05 -24.00 -40.12
N ALA A 147 -49.10 -24.52 -41.34
CA ALA A 147 -49.99 -24.02 -42.39
C ALA A 147 -51.04 -25.07 -42.75
N VAL A 148 -52.26 -24.61 -43.06
CA VAL A 148 -53.33 -25.46 -43.58
C VAL A 148 -53.68 -24.98 -44.98
N GLN A 149 -53.60 -25.89 -45.95
CA GLN A 149 -53.96 -25.61 -47.34
C GLN A 149 -54.77 -26.78 -47.90
N ASN A 150 -55.96 -26.49 -48.42
CA ASN A 150 -56.96 -27.46 -48.88
C ASN A 150 -57.33 -28.52 -47.82
N GLY A 151 -57.36 -28.14 -46.54
CA GLY A 151 -57.62 -29.06 -45.42
C GLY A 151 -56.48 -30.05 -45.11
N VAL A 152 -55.28 -29.84 -45.64
CA VAL A 152 -54.07 -30.62 -45.33
C VAL A 152 -53.11 -29.76 -44.51
N VAL A 153 -52.50 -30.36 -43.49
CA VAL A 153 -51.57 -29.69 -42.57
C VAL A 153 -50.13 -29.84 -43.04
N TYR A 154 -49.41 -28.71 -43.08
CA TYR A 154 -47.99 -28.64 -43.38
C TYR A 154 -47.22 -28.16 -42.14
N VAL A 155 -46.20 -28.93 -41.77
CA VAL A 155 -45.33 -28.69 -40.61
C VAL A 155 -43.88 -28.71 -41.10
N GLY A 156 -43.11 -27.66 -40.81
CA GLY A 156 -41.70 -27.57 -41.23
C GLY A 156 -40.80 -28.42 -40.31
N ASN A 157 -40.12 -29.43 -40.87
CA ASN A 157 -39.08 -30.20 -40.19
C ASN A 157 -37.74 -29.97 -40.89
N GLU A 158 -36.79 -29.30 -40.24
CA GLU A 158 -35.37 -29.43 -40.57
C GLU A 158 -34.58 -29.71 -39.28
N THR A 159 -33.99 -30.90 -39.22
CA THR A 159 -32.94 -31.32 -38.28
C THR A 159 -31.72 -31.63 -39.12
N GLU A 160 -30.65 -30.86 -38.94
CA GLU A 160 -29.36 -31.06 -39.64
C GLU A 160 -28.48 -32.08 -38.88
N PRO A 161 -27.85 -33.06 -39.54
CA PRO A 161 -27.00 -34.06 -38.89
C PRO A 161 -25.57 -33.53 -38.64
N ALA A 162 -25.05 -33.84 -37.46
CA ALA A 162 -23.65 -33.62 -37.09
C ALA A 162 -22.71 -34.45 -37.99
N THR A 163 -21.78 -33.79 -38.68
CA THR A 163 -20.67 -34.45 -39.37
C THR A 163 -19.39 -34.44 -38.54
N ARG A 164 -18.79 -35.63 -38.49
CA ARG A 164 -17.53 -35.98 -37.85
C ARG A 164 -16.35 -35.26 -38.48
N ARG A 165 -15.40 -34.86 -37.65
CA ARG A 165 -14.00 -34.60 -38.05
C ARG A 165 -13.42 -35.87 -38.65
N ASP A 166 -12.87 -35.76 -39.85
CA ASP A 166 -11.78 -36.65 -40.28
C ASP A 166 -10.67 -35.83 -40.91
N THR A 167 -9.49 -35.99 -40.32
CA THR A 167 -8.21 -35.44 -40.77
C THR A 167 -7.57 -36.41 -41.75
N SER A 168 -7.20 -35.96 -42.95
CA SER A 168 -5.86 -36.21 -43.52
C SER A 168 -5.76 -35.75 -44.98
N SER A 169 -4.83 -34.84 -45.21
CA SER A 169 -4.23 -34.55 -46.49
C SER A 169 -3.32 -35.68 -46.96
N LYS A 170 -3.40 -36.11 -48.22
CA LYS A 170 -2.23 -36.53 -49.02
C LYS A 170 -2.52 -36.65 -50.52
N SER A 171 -1.82 -35.78 -51.26
CA SER A 171 -1.15 -35.97 -52.56
C SER A 171 -1.87 -36.63 -53.74
N ILE A 172 -2.24 -35.76 -54.69
CA ILE A 172 -2.03 -35.78 -56.14
C ILE A 172 -1.35 -37.02 -56.74
N ASN A 173 -1.98 -37.62 -57.76
CA ASN A 173 -1.25 -38.18 -58.90
C ASN A 173 -2.01 -38.00 -60.22
N LYS A 174 -1.21 -37.73 -61.25
CA LYS A 174 -1.53 -37.43 -62.65
C LYS A 174 -2.04 -38.66 -63.40
N ASP A 175 -2.97 -38.47 -64.33
CA ASP A 175 -2.74 -38.63 -65.78
C ASP A 175 -4.08 -38.61 -66.53
N THR A 176 -4.22 -37.71 -67.51
CA THR A 176 -5.34 -37.71 -68.45
C THR A 176 -4.80 -37.72 -69.88
N GLN A 177 -4.99 -38.83 -70.57
CA GLN A 177 -4.82 -38.94 -72.02
C GLN A 177 -6.10 -38.54 -72.77
N GLN A 178 -5.94 -37.53 -73.61
CA GLN A 178 -6.40 -37.34 -75.00
C GLN A 178 -7.72 -37.94 -75.55
N ARG A 179 -8.43 -37.02 -76.25
CA ARG A 179 -9.30 -37.12 -77.46
C ARG A 179 -10.72 -37.63 -77.20
N SER A 180 -11.79 -37.07 -77.80
CA SER A 180 -11.92 -36.51 -79.14
C SER A 180 -13.08 -35.49 -79.26
N LEU A 181 -12.99 -34.64 -80.30
CA LEU A 181 -13.93 -33.61 -80.69
C LEU A 181 -15.25 -34.18 -81.25
N GLY A 182 -16.38 -33.65 -80.77
CA GLY A 182 -17.71 -33.74 -81.39
C GLY A 182 -18.15 -32.38 -81.94
N VAL A 183 -18.61 -32.40 -83.19
CA VAL A 183 -18.95 -31.25 -84.04
C VAL A 183 -20.12 -30.43 -83.47
N VAL A 184 -19.94 -29.10 -83.47
CA VAL A 184 -20.94 -28.10 -83.06
C VAL A 184 -21.89 -27.79 -84.22
N SER A 185 -23.20 -27.96 -84.00
CA SER A 185 -24.26 -27.43 -84.86
C SER A 185 -24.57 -25.97 -84.50
N GLY A 186 -24.61 -25.12 -85.52
CA GLY A 186 -24.57 -23.65 -85.44
C GLY A 186 -25.83 -22.93 -84.94
N ASN A 187 -26.46 -23.40 -83.87
CA ASN A 187 -27.63 -22.73 -83.27
C ASN A 187 -27.50 -22.39 -81.77
N THR A 188 -26.31 -22.49 -81.19
CA THR A 188 -26.07 -22.24 -79.76
C THR A 188 -25.17 -21.03 -79.46
N VAL A 189 -24.79 -20.25 -80.48
CA VAL A 189 -23.91 -19.07 -80.28
C VAL A 189 -24.69 -17.78 -79.97
N THR A 190 -26.02 -17.79 -80.09
CA THR A 190 -26.86 -16.59 -79.86
C THR A 190 -27.50 -16.49 -78.46
N ARG A 191 -27.36 -17.52 -77.59
CA ARG A 191 -27.90 -17.49 -76.20
C ARG A 191 -26.87 -17.30 -75.09
N LEU A 192 -25.58 -17.19 -75.39
CA LEU A 192 -24.51 -17.06 -74.37
C LEU A 192 -23.92 -15.64 -74.26
N ARG A 193 -24.46 -14.63 -74.95
CA ARG A 193 -23.96 -13.24 -74.85
C ARG A 193 -24.51 -12.41 -73.69
N ASN A 194 -25.47 -12.92 -72.90
CA ASN A 194 -26.12 -12.13 -71.84
C ASN A 194 -25.89 -12.62 -70.40
N HIS A 195 -25.02 -13.60 -70.16
CA HIS A 195 -24.60 -13.93 -68.80
C HIS A 195 -23.12 -13.62 -68.61
N ARG A 196 -22.85 -12.39 -68.19
CA ARG A 196 -21.67 -12.12 -67.35
C ARG A 196 -21.87 -12.91 -66.05
N LEU A 197 -21.26 -14.08 -65.96
CA LEU A 197 -20.97 -14.73 -64.69
C LEU A 197 -19.89 -13.89 -63.99
N SER A 198 -20.32 -12.88 -63.22
CA SER A 198 -19.48 -12.29 -62.18
C SER A 198 -19.32 -13.34 -61.09
N LEU A 199 -18.10 -13.83 -60.89
CA LEU A 199 -17.74 -14.72 -59.77
C LEU A 199 -17.52 -13.96 -58.45
N PHE A 200 -17.87 -12.67 -58.42
CA PHE A 200 -17.83 -11.85 -57.22
C PHE A 200 -19.26 -11.44 -56.87
N ALA A 201 -19.63 -11.64 -55.60
CA ALA A 201 -20.80 -10.97 -55.06
C ALA A 201 -20.60 -9.46 -55.28
N PRO A 202 -21.61 -8.74 -55.78
CA PRO A 202 -21.49 -7.30 -55.97
C PRO A 202 -21.32 -6.63 -54.61
N ASP A 203 -20.35 -5.72 -54.49
CA ASP A 203 -20.31 -4.80 -53.37
C ASP A 203 -21.58 -3.93 -53.40
N VAL A 204 -22.24 -3.80 -52.26
CA VAL A 204 -23.35 -2.86 -52.10
C VAL A 204 -22.74 -1.54 -51.67
N VAL A 205 -22.73 -0.57 -52.56
CA VAL A 205 -22.36 0.82 -52.27
C VAL A 205 -23.60 1.67 -52.44
N THR A 206 -24.10 2.22 -51.35
CA THR A 206 -25.16 3.24 -51.35
C THR A 206 -24.47 4.61 -51.45
N PRO A 207 -24.53 5.32 -52.59
CA PRO A 207 -23.76 6.56 -52.79
C PRO A 207 -24.33 7.79 -52.04
N ASP A 208 -25.35 7.57 -51.22
CA ASP A 208 -26.06 8.55 -50.40
C ASP A 208 -26.26 7.95 -48.99
N ASP A 209 -27.07 8.59 -48.14
CA ASP A 209 -27.38 8.09 -46.80
C ASP A 209 -28.11 6.72 -46.82
N GLU A 210 -27.70 5.79 -45.94
CA GLU A 210 -28.39 4.52 -45.73
C GLU A 210 -29.20 4.54 -44.44
N ASP A 211 -30.51 4.73 -44.57
CA ASP A 211 -31.46 4.71 -43.46
C ASP A 211 -32.10 3.33 -43.28
N ILE A 212 -31.71 2.62 -42.22
CA ILE A 212 -32.28 1.32 -41.87
C ILE A 212 -33.33 1.47 -40.77
N GLN A 213 -34.60 1.23 -41.12
CA GLN A 213 -35.69 1.13 -40.14
C GLN A 213 -35.77 -0.30 -39.59
N GLY A 214 -35.42 -0.49 -38.31
CA GLY A 214 -35.41 -1.79 -37.65
C GLY A 214 -34.03 -2.09 -37.06
N SER A 215 -33.44 -3.22 -37.44
CA SER A 215 -32.14 -3.66 -36.93
C SER A 215 -31.20 -4.12 -38.05
N LEU A 216 -29.90 -3.92 -37.85
CA LEU A 216 -28.83 -4.30 -38.79
C LEU A 216 -27.95 -5.41 -38.18
N CYS A 217 -27.71 -6.47 -38.94
CA CYS A 217 -26.67 -7.45 -38.62
C CYS A 217 -25.53 -7.32 -39.63
N VAL A 218 -24.29 -7.21 -39.13
CA VAL A 218 -23.07 -7.15 -39.94
C VAL A 218 -22.12 -8.27 -39.53
N GLY A 219 -21.57 -8.98 -40.50
CA GLY A 219 -20.58 -10.04 -40.30
C GLY A 219 -20.99 -11.39 -40.90
N LEU A 220 -20.02 -12.29 -40.98
CA LEU A 220 -20.14 -13.58 -41.67
C LEU A 220 -21.16 -14.54 -41.01
N ASP A 221 -21.47 -14.33 -39.74
CA ASP A 221 -22.34 -15.20 -38.95
C ASP A 221 -23.78 -14.65 -38.81
N CYS A 222 -24.13 -13.61 -39.58
CA CYS A 222 -25.50 -13.13 -39.68
C CYS A 222 -26.39 -14.11 -40.45
N VAL A 223 -27.63 -14.33 -40.00
CA VAL A 223 -28.56 -15.26 -40.65
C VAL A 223 -29.84 -14.58 -41.12
N ASN A 224 -30.52 -15.22 -42.07
CA ASN A 224 -31.86 -14.80 -42.47
C ASN A 224 -32.85 -14.97 -41.30
N ASN A 225 -33.77 -14.02 -41.13
CA ASN A 225 -34.71 -13.94 -40.00
C ASN A 225 -34.04 -13.90 -38.61
N GLU A 226 -32.93 -13.17 -38.49
CA GLU A 226 -32.24 -12.93 -37.21
C GLU A 226 -33.19 -12.30 -36.16
N SER A 227 -33.19 -12.81 -34.94
CA SER A 227 -33.94 -12.23 -33.81
C SER A 227 -33.07 -11.27 -33.02
N PHE A 228 -33.33 -9.98 -33.15
CA PHE A 228 -32.50 -8.90 -32.56
C PHE A 228 -32.77 -8.59 -31.09
N GLY A 229 -33.90 -9.01 -30.53
CA GLY A 229 -34.27 -8.64 -29.16
C GLY A 229 -34.32 -7.12 -28.98
N PHE A 230 -33.40 -6.58 -28.18
CA PHE A 230 -33.26 -5.14 -27.94
C PHE A 230 -32.09 -4.50 -28.70
N ASP A 231 -31.30 -5.27 -29.46
CA ASP A 231 -30.14 -4.75 -30.17
C ASP A 231 -30.57 -4.09 -31.48
N THR A 232 -30.19 -2.82 -31.67
CA THR A 232 -30.40 -2.15 -32.97
C THR A 232 -29.35 -2.58 -34.00
N ILE A 233 -28.11 -2.85 -33.56
CA ILE A 233 -27.00 -3.29 -34.42
C ILE A 233 -26.32 -4.49 -33.77
N ARG A 234 -26.07 -5.55 -34.56
CA ARG A 234 -25.28 -6.72 -34.14
C ARG A 234 -24.10 -6.93 -35.07
N LEU A 235 -22.91 -7.06 -34.48
CA LEU A 235 -21.72 -7.53 -35.18
C LEU A 235 -21.53 -9.02 -34.86
N LYS A 236 -21.49 -9.89 -35.88
CA LYS A 236 -21.43 -11.35 -35.71
C LYS A 236 -20.37 -11.97 -36.60
N GLU A 237 -19.21 -12.28 -36.00
CA GLU A 237 -18.12 -13.06 -36.57
C GLU A 237 -17.09 -13.36 -35.48
N ASN A 238 -16.01 -14.07 -35.80
CA ASN A 238 -14.93 -14.36 -34.85
C ASN A 238 -14.15 -13.11 -34.41
N ASN A 239 -14.10 -12.06 -35.24
CA ASN A 239 -13.34 -10.83 -35.00
C ASN A 239 -14.20 -9.58 -35.18
N THR A 240 -15.06 -9.27 -34.20
CA THR A 240 -15.94 -8.11 -34.29
C THR A 240 -15.17 -6.81 -34.05
N ARG A 241 -15.17 -5.91 -35.05
CA ARG A 241 -14.49 -4.61 -35.00
C ARG A 241 -15.38 -3.52 -35.57
N LEU A 242 -15.21 -2.30 -35.09
CA LEU A 242 -15.71 -1.10 -35.77
C LEU A 242 -14.52 -0.19 -36.04
N GLN A 243 -14.20 -0.02 -37.33
CA GLN A 243 -13.04 0.72 -37.80
C GLN A 243 -13.45 2.14 -38.19
N PHE A 244 -12.67 3.12 -37.70
CA PHE A 244 -12.69 4.50 -38.15
C PHE A 244 -11.41 4.72 -38.97
N ASP A 245 -11.53 4.59 -40.28
CA ASP A 245 -10.44 4.78 -41.24
C ASP A 245 -10.48 6.22 -41.77
N ASP A 246 -9.52 7.05 -41.35
CA ASP A 246 -9.42 8.45 -41.76
C ASP A 246 -8.71 8.55 -43.12
N THR A 247 -9.47 8.89 -44.15
CA THR A 247 -8.97 9.00 -45.53
C THR A 247 -8.48 10.42 -45.88
N SER A 248 -8.37 11.31 -44.91
CA SER A 248 -7.98 12.71 -45.15
C SER A 248 -6.53 12.78 -45.64
N THR A 249 -6.32 13.46 -46.77
CA THR A 249 -4.99 13.62 -47.38
C THR A 249 -4.52 15.08 -47.44
N ALA A 250 -5.41 16.03 -47.11
CA ALA A 250 -5.09 17.44 -47.12
C ALA A 250 -4.27 17.84 -45.89
N ALA A 251 -3.28 18.73 -46.10
CA ALA A 251 -2.43 19.20 -45.02
C ALA A 251 -3.25 19.96 -43.96
N GLY A 252 -3.01 19.65 -42.69
CA GLY A 252 -3.67 20.29 -41.54
C GLY A 252 -4.85 19.51 -40.96
N PHE A 253 -5.31 18.43 -41.61
CA PHE A 253 -6.29 17.52 -41.05
C PHE A 253 -5.62 16.43 -40.21
N PRO A 254 -6.27 15.95 -39.12
CA PRO A 254 -5.91 14.69 -38.48
C PRO A 254 -5.93 13.54 -39.49
N THR A 255 -5.10 12.53 -39.27
CA THR A 255 -4.98 11.35 -40.16
C THR A 255 -4.92 10.05 -39.35
N ASN A 256 -5.39 10.06 -38.10
CA ASN A 256 -5.21 8.92 -37.21
C ASN A 256 -6.41 7.98 -37.27
N ASN A 257 -6.15 6.70 -37.45
CA ASN A 257 -7.18 5.69 -37.49
C ASN A 257 -7.49 5.17 -36.08
N TRP A 258 -8.77 4.89 -35.83
CA TRP A 258 -9.24 4.37 -34.54
C TRP A 258 -10.06 3.11 -34.75
N GLN A 259 -10.08 2.24 -33.75
CA GLN A 259 -10.91 1.05 -33.79
C GLN A 259 -11.56 0.78 -32.43
N ILE A 260 -12.84 0.42 -32.44
CA ILE A 260 -13.47 -0.26 -31.31
C ILE A 260 -13.30 -1.76 -31.52
N ARG A 261 -12.68 -2.43 -30.55
CA ARG A 261 -12.29 -3.84 -30.62
C ARG A 261 -12.95 -4.63 -29.49
N ALA A 262 -13.60 -5.72 -29.85
CA ALA A 262 -14.08 -6.72 -28.90
C ALA A 262 -13.29 -8.02 -29.04
N ASN A 263 -12.56 -8.39 -27.98
CA ASN A 263 -11.72 -9.58 -27.85
C ASN A 263 -10.51 -9.64 -28.80
N ASP A 264 -9.50 -10.41 -28.39
CA ASP A 264 -8.36 -10.76 -29.25
C ASP A 264 -8.76 -11.73 -30.37
N SER A 265 -8.02 -11.70 -31.47
CA SER A 265 -8.24 -12.58 -32.63
C SER A 265 -7.59 -13.95 -32.52
N ALA A 266 -6.61 -14.10 -31.62
CA ALA A 266 -5.89 -15.35 -31.42
C ALA A 266 -6.70 -16.35 -30.57
N SER A 267 -6.60 -17.64 -30.91
CA SER A 267 -7.15 -18.71 -30.06
C SER A 267 -6.55 -18.65 -28.66
N GLY A 268 -7.40 -18.59 -27.63
CA GLY A 268 -6.98 -18.41 -26.24
C GLY A 268 -6.60 -16.97 -25.85
N GLY A 269 -6.88 -15.99 -26.72
CA GLY A 269 -6.65 -14.57 -26.45
C GLY A 269 -7.58 -13.97 -25.38
N ALA A 270 -7.37 -12.70 -25.05
CA ALA A 270 -8.10 -11.99 -24.02
C ALA A 270 -9.53 -11.61 -24.45
N ASN A 271 -10.45 -11.66 -23.49
CA ASN A 271 -11.82 -11.17 -23.67
C ASN A 271 -11.94 -9.75 -23.09
N PHE A 272 -12.29 -8.77 -23.91
CA PHE A 272 -12.38 -7.36 -23.51
C PHE A 272 -13.17 -6.53 -24.54
N LEU A 273 -13.53 -5.31 -24.14
CA LEU A 273 -13.91 -4.24 -25.07
C LEU A 273 -12.90 -3.11 -24.93
N GLY A 274 -12.38 -2.59 -26.05
CA GLY A 274 -11.36 -1.54 -26.01
C GLY A 274 -11.38 -0.58 -27.19
N PHE A 275 -10.75 0.57 -26.96
CA PHE A 275 -10.44 1.57 -27.98
C PHE A 275 -8.97 1.42 -28.36
N VAL A 276 -8.73 1.35 -29.66
CA VAL A 276 -7.42 1.04 -30.23
C VAL A 276 -6.99 2.17 -31.15
N ASP A 277 -5.81 2.72 -30.89
CA ASP A 277 -5.11 3.63 -31.79
C ASP A 277 -4.39 2.80 -32.85
N GLN A 278 -4.79 2.97 -34.10
CA GLN A 278 -4.26 2.25 -35.25
C GLN A 278 -3.16 3.01 -35.99
N GLY A 279 -2.83 4.23 -35.57
CA GLY A 279 -1.88 5.10 -36.28
C GLY A 279 -2.39 5.58 -37.64
N ALA A 280 -1.50 6.12 -38.46
CA ALA A 280 -1.86 6.74 -39.74
C ALA A 280 -2.02 5.77 -40.93
N THR A 281 -1.71 4.48 -40.76
CA THR A 281 -1.67 3.51 -41.86
C THR A 281 -2.26 2.13 -41.51
N GLY A 282 -2.95 2.00 -40.38
CA GLY A 282 -3.29 0.71 -39.79
C GLY A 282 -4.77 0.34 -39.86
N ASN A 283 -5.03 -0.88 -40.34
CA ASN A 283 -6.23 -1.69 -40.06
C ASN A 283 -5.75 -3.06 -39.51
N SER A 284 -4.90 -3.04 -38.47
CA SER A 284 -4.13 -4.20 -38.00
C SER A 284 -4.52 -4.64 -36.59
N GLU A 285 -4.28 -5.91 -36.27
CA GLU A 285 -4.36 -6.41 -34.90
C GLU A 285 -3.28 -5.82 -33.97
N THR A 286 -2.22 -5.21 -34.52
CA THR A 286 -1.09 -4.64 -33.77
C THR A 286 -1.31 -3.21 -33.26
N GLY A 287 -2.50 -2.63 -33.43
CA GLY A 287 -2.81 -1.30 -32.90
C GLY A 287 -2.65 -1.19 -31.38
N THR A 288 -2.39 0.01 -30.88
CA THR A 288 -2.18 0.25 -29.44
C THR A 288 -3.53 0.36 -28.73
N ILE A 289 -3.82 -0.57 -27.81
CA ILE A 289 -5.01 -0.47 -26.97
C ILE A 289 -4.80 0.68 -25.97
N VAL A 290 -5.50 1.81 -26.16
CA VAL A 290 -5.37 2.99 -25.28
C VAL A 290 -6.31 2.91 -24.08
N PHE A 291 -7.42 2.17 -24.21
CA PHE A 291 -8.35 1.87 -23.12
C PHE A 291 -8.96 0.51 -23.36
N SER A 292 -9.05 -0.31 -22.32
CA SER A 292 -9.80 -1.56 -22.37
C SER A 292 -10.47 -1.87 -21.04
N VAL A 293 -11.61 -2.55 -21.12
CA VAL A 293 -12.29 -3.17 -19.98
C VAL A 293 -12.34 -4.66 -20.25
N ALA A 294 -11.65 -5.43 -19.42
CA ALA A 294 -11.68 -6.89 -19.49
C ALA A 294 -13.08 -7.44 -19.19
N ALA A 295 -13.45 -8.54 -19.84
CA ALA A 295 -14.68 -9.24 -19.53
C ALA A 295 -14.72 -9.67 -18.05
N GLY A 296 -15.86 -9.49 -17.40
CA GLY A 296 -16.04 -9.80 -15.98
C GLY A 296 -15.57 -8.70 -15.01
N ALA A 297 -15.16 -7.52 -15.49
CA ALA A 297 -14.90 -6.37 -14.63
C ALA A 297 -16.16 -6.03 -13.80
N PRO A 298 -16.03 -5.75 -12.48
CA PRO A 298 -17.18 -5.48 -11.62
C PRO A 298 -17.94 -4.21 -12.04
N ALA A 299 -19.20 -4.10 -11.61
CA ALA A 299 -20.00 -2.91 -11.84
C ALA A 299 -19.28 -1.64 -11.33
N ASN A 300 -19.34 -0.57 -12.12
CA ASN A 300 -18.70 0.72 -11.82
C ASN A 300 -17.18 0.61 -11.63
N SER A 301 -16.51 -0.33 -12.32
CA SER A 301 -15.04 -0.48 -12.28
C SER A 301 -14.33 0.86 -12.51
N VAL A 302 -14.79 1.60 -13.52
CA VAL A 302 -14.44 3.00 -13.77
C VAL A 302 -15.75 3.73 -14.08
N LYS A 303 -16.06 4.77 -13.32
CA LYS A 303 -17.26 5.59 -13.51
C LYS A 303 -16.87 7.07 -13.45
N VAL A 304 -17.25 7.84 -14.46
CA VAL A 304 -17.27 9.31 -14.36
C VAL A 304 -18.72 9.73 -14.12
N ASP A 305 -18.97 10.50 -13.07
CA ASP A 305 -20.31 11.01 -12.77
C ASP A 305 -20.61 12.33 -13.52
N SER A 306 -21.84 12.82 -13.42
CA SER A 306 -22.28 14.05 -14.10
C SER A 306 -21.62 15.33 -13.57
N THR A 307 -20.84 15.24 -12.49
CA THR A 307 -20.06 16.34 -11.93
C THR A 307 -18.58 16.26 -12.29
N GLY A 308 -18.18 15.23 -13.06
CA GLY A 308 -16.80 15.03 -13.51
C GLY A 308 -15.92 14.24 -12.54
N ARG A 309 -16.47 13.64 -11.48
CA ARG A 309 -15.71 12.86 -10.50
C ARG A 309 -15.49 11.42 -10.97
N LEU A 310 -14.29 10.90 -10.72
CA LEU A 310 -13.89 9.52 -11.04
C LEU A 310 -14.14 8.57 -9.85
N GLY A 311 -15.10 7.67 -10.02
CA GLY A 311 -15.32 6.51 -9.16
C GLY A 311 -14.56 5.27 -9.65
N LEU A 312 -13.83 4.64 -8.73
CA LEU A 312 -13.23 3.32 -8.93
C LEU A 312 -13.97 2.32 -8.04
N ARG A 313 -14.76 1.43 -8.66
CA ARG A 313 -15.67 0.48 -8.00
C ARG A 313 -16.79 1.15 -7.18
N THR A 314 -17.22 2.34 -7.59
CA THR A 314 -18.35 3.05 -6.97
C THR A 314 -19.17 3.80 -8.01
N ALA A 315 -20.49 3.71 -7.89
CA ALA A 315 -21.43 4.45 -8.74
C ALA A 315 -21.59 5.92 -8.31
N THR A 316 -21.23 6.23 -7.06
CA THR A 316 -21.48 7.52 -6.41
C THR A 316 -20.16 8.05 -5.82
N PRO A 317 -19.20 8.48 -6.67
CA PRO A 317 -18.01 9.15 -6.17
C PRO A 317 -18.42 10.41 -5.40
N VAL A 318 -17.76 10.68 -4.26
CA VAL A 318 -18.05 11.87 -3.43
C VAL A 318 -16.92 12.90 -3.45
N LEU A 319 -15.75 12.48 -3.94
CA LEU A 319 -14.56 13.29 -4.19
C LEU A 319 -14.14 13.10 -5.64
N ASP A 320 -13.29 14.01 -6.14
CA ASP A 320 -12.77 14.00 -7.52
C ASP A 320 -12.22 12.64 -7.95
N VAL A 321 -11.58 11.93 -7.02
CA VAL A 321 -11.23 10.51 -7.15
C VAL A 321 -11.72 9.77 -5.92
N HIS A 322 -12.59 8.77 -6.11
CA HIS A 322 -13.11 7.93 -5.04
C HIS A 322 -12.84 6.45 -5.35
N ALA A 323 -11.89 5.85 -4.63
CA ALA A 323 -11.64 4.41 -4.66
C ALA A 323 -12.42 3.69 -3.56
N ASN A 324 -13.27 2.73 -3.93
CA ASN A 324 -14.06 1.93 -3.01
C ASN A 324 -13.61 0.46 -3.05
N THR A 325 -13.06 -0.05 -1.94
CA THR A 325 -12.64 -1.45 -1.80
C THR A 325 -12.77 -1.88 -0.35
N SER A 326 -12.93 -3.18 -0.10
CA SER A 326 -13.21 -3.71 1.24
C SER A 326 -12.03 -3.62 2.22
N ASN A 327 -10.79 -3.57 1.72
CA ASN A 327 -9.60 -3.42 2.54
C ASN A 327 -8.51 -2.66 1.77
N THR A 328 -7.95 -1.64 2.42
CA THR A 328 -6.78 -0.86 1.95
C THR A 328 -6.97 -0.24 0.55
N PRO A 329 -7.94 0.68 0.36
CA PRO A 329 -7.91 1.59 -0.78
C PRO A 329 -6.55 2.28 -0.88
N ALA A 330 -5.98 2.29 -2.08
CA ALA A 330 -4.64 2.78 -2.33
C ALA A 330 -4.49 3.34 -3.74
N ILE A 331 -3.50 4.20 -3.90
CA ILE A 331 -2.96 4.60 -5.19
C ILE A 331 -1.51 4.12 -5.24
N ARG A 332 -1.12 3.52 -6.38
CA ARG A 332 0.25 3.09 -6.64
C ARG A 332 0.96 4.07 -7.56
N LEU A 333 2.19 4.43 -7.19
CA LEU A 333 3.13 5.18 -7.99
C LEU A 333 4.29 4.24 -8.34
N GLU A 334 4.44 3.90 -9.61
CA GLU A 334 5.44 2.95 -10.08
C GLU A 334 6.34 3.57 -11.15
N GLN A 335 7.62 3.68 -10.83
CA GLN A 335 8.69 3.93 -11.78
C GLN A 335 9.28 2.58 -12.19
N ASN A 336 9.18 2.23 -13.47
CA ASN A 336 9.81 1.04 -14.02
C ASN A 336 11.23 1.35 -14.54
N SER A 337 11.95 0.31 -14.96
CA SER A 337 13.30 0.44 -15.52
C SER A 337 13.34 0.72 -17.03
N GLY A 338 12.18 0.85 -17.70
CA GLY A 338 12.10 1.05 -19.14
C GLY A 338 12.76 2.36 -19.60
N GLY A 339 12.78 3.38 -18.73
CA GLY A 339 13.45 4.66 -18.97
C GLY A 339 14.92 4.71 -18.52
N GLY A 340 15.54 3.59 -18.11
CA GLY A 340 16.93 3.55 -17.64
C GLY A 340 17.16 3.98 -16.18
N PHE A 341 16.10 4.32 -15.44
CA PHE A 341 16.16 4.60 -14.01
C PHE A 341 15.99 3.33 -13.18
N THR A 342 16.50 3.33 -11.94
CA THR A 342 16.24 2.22 -11.01
C THR A 342 14.75 2.17 -10.70
N ALA A 343 14.14 0.98 -10.80
CA ALA A 343 12.72 0.81 -10.55
C ALA A 343 12.38 1.13 -9.09
N GLN A 344 11.24 1.79 -8.87
CA GLN A 344 10.74 2.14 -7.55
C GLN A 344 9.21 2.12 -7.52
N THR A 345 8.63 1.55 -6.47
CA THR A 345 7.18 1.43 -6.32
C THR A 345 6.75 1.88 -4.93
N TRP A 346 5.84 2.85 -4.91
CA TRP A 346 5.29 3.44 -3.70
C TRP A 346 3.78 3.34 -3.69
N ASP A 347 3.19 3.03 -2.54
CA ASP A 347 1.75 3.09 -2.35
C ASP A 347 1.37 4.16 -1.32
N ILE A 348 0.31 4.91 -1.60
CA ILE A 348 -0.38 5.78 -0.65
C ILE A 348 -1.71 5.13 -0.33
N ALA A 349 -1.94 4.78 0.93
CA ALA A 349 -3.08 3.94 1.30
C ALA A 349 -3.63 4.25 2.69
N GLY A 350 -4.88 3.84 2.92
CA GLY A 350 -5.53 3.93 4.22
C GLY A 350 -6.44 2.74 4.49
N ASN A 351 -6.52 2.30 5.74
CA ASN A 351 -7.41 1.23 6.20
C ASN A 351 -7.76 1.40 7.69
N GLU A 352 -8.45 0.42 8.27
CA GLU A 352 -8.87 0.40 9.67
C GLU A 352 -7.72 0.45 10.68
N ALA A 353 -6.49 0.16 10.24
CA ALA A 353 -5.32 0.16 11.10
C ALA A 353 -4.47 1.43 10.97
N ASN A 354 -4.44 2.09 9.80
CA ASN A 354 -3.63 3.29 9.55
C ASN A 354 -3.86 3.94 8.18
N PHE A 355 -3.50 5.22 8.09
CA PHE A 355 -3.10 5.90 6.85
C PHE A 355 -1.56 5.84 6.73
N PHE A 356 -1.03 5.54 5.54
CA PHE A 356 0.42 5.32 5.38
C PHE A 356 0.95 5.56 3.96
N VAL A 357 2.26 5.78 3.90
CA VAL A 357 3.07 5.70 2.68
C VAL A 357 3.95 4.46 2.77
N ARG A 358 3.91 3.61 1.75
CA ARG A 358 4.64 2.33 1.69
C ARG A 358 5.67 2.31 0.58
N ASP A 359 6.91 1.99 0.95
CA ASP A 359 7.98 1.63 0.00
C ASP A 359 7.85 0.14 -0.33
N VAL A 360 7.25 -0.19 -1.49
CA VAL A 360 7.00 -1.58 -1.90
C VAL A 360 8.32 -2.24 -2.29
N THR A 361 9.15 -1.56 -3.08
CA THR A 361 10.45 -2.06 -3.55
C THR A 361 11.43 -2.27 -2.39
N GLY A 362 11.39 -1.41 -1.37
CA GLY A 362 12.20 -1.49 -0.15
C GLY A 362 11.73 -2.54 0.87
N GLY A 363 10.91 -3.51 0.48
CA GLY A 363 10.41 -4.56 1.37
C GLY A 363 9.14 -4.19 2.13
N SER A 364 8.25 -3.40 1.52
CA SER A 364 6.99 -2.93 2.12
C SER A 364 7.16 -2.15 3.42
N ARG A 365 8.23 -1.36 3.53
CA ARG A 365 8.49 -0.50 4.69
C ARG A 365 7.48 0.64 4.73
N LEU A 366 7.15 1.10 5.94
CA LEU A 366 6.17 2.15 6.18
C LEU A 366 6.84 3.37 6.82
N PRO A 367 7.58 4.18 6.04
CA PRO A 367 8.29 5.36 6.56
C PRO A 367 7.35 6.45 7.10
N PHE A 368 6.09 6.48 6.65
CA PHE A 368 5.08 7.37 7.20
C PHE A 368 3.82 6.58 7.56
N ARG A 369 3.30 6.79 8.77
CA ARG A 369 2.10 6.12 9.27
C ARG A 369 1.38 7.00 10.30
N ILE A 370 0.10 7.22 10.10
CA ILE A 370 -0.84 7.79 11.08
C ILE A 370 -1.83 6.69 11.47
N ARG A 371 -2.01 6.46 12.78
CA ARG A 371 -3.00 5.51 13.29
C ARG A 371 -4.36 6.18 13.49
N PRO A 372 -5.48 5.41 13.40
CA PRO A 372 -6.79 5.91 13.79
C PRO A 372 -6.77 6.48 15.21
N GLY A 373 -7.45 7.60 15.42
CA GLY A 373 -7.50 8.31 16.71
C GLY A 373 -6.29 9.20 17.00
N ALA A 374 -5.32 9.33 16.09
CA ALA A 374 -4.27 10.34 16.23
C ALA A 374 -4.89 11.76 16.35
N PRO A 375 -4.51 12.57 17.36
CA PRO A 375 -5.06 13.90 17.54
C PRO A 375 -4.76 14.85 16.37
N THR A 376 -5.57 15.90 16.24
CA THR A 376 -5.30 17.02 15.33
C THR A 376 -3.91 17.59 15.61
N SER A 377 -3.20 17.95 14.53
CA SER A 377 -1.84 18.50 14.59
C SER A 377 -0.83 17.61 15.32
N SER A 378 -1.01 16.28 15.23
CA SER A 378 0.03 15.31 15.63
C SER A 378 1.37 15.62 14.94
N ILE A 379 1.33 15.99 13.66
CA ILE A 379 2.39 16.69 12.93
C ILE A 379 1.69 17.74 12.07
N ASP A 380 2.13 18.99 12.18
CA ASP A 380 1.59 20.13 11.44
C ASP A 380 2.75 20.96 10.86
N ILE A 381 2.60 21.48 9.64
CA ILE A 381 3.57 22.38 9.04
C ILE A 381 2.84 23.67 8.71
N ASN A 382 3.15 24.73 9.45
CA ASN A 382 2.47 26.00 9.26
C ASN A 382 2.95 26.73 7.99
N ALA A 383 2.28 27.83 7.65
CA ALA A 383 2.60 28.63 6.45
C ALA A 383 4.02 29.24 6.45
N SER A 384 4.71 29.33 7.60
CA SER A 384 6.11 29.79 7.69
C SER A 384 7.13 28.65 7.61
N GLY A 385 6.67 27.43 7.33
CA GLY A 385 7.49 26.22 7.20
C GLY A 385 8.02 25.71 8.53
N SER A 386 7.36 26.04 9.64
CA SER A 386 7.70 25.54 10.97
C SER A 386 6.89 24.29 11.28
N VAL A 387 7.52 23.30 11.92
CA VAL A 387 6.88 22.01 12.24
C VAL A 387 6.38 22.03 13.68
N GLY A 388 5.07 21.86 13.85
CA GLY A 388 4.44 21.60 15.14
C GLY A 388 4.24 20.11 15.37
N VAL A 389 4.57 19.63 16.57
CA VAL A 389 4.19 18.30 17.06
C VAL A 389 3.28 18.52 18.26
N GLY A 390 1.99 18.21 18.07
CA GLY A 390 0.92 18.48 19.03
C GLY A 390 0.32 19.89 18.91
N THR A 391 0.80 20.76 18.01
CA THR A 391 0.32 22.14 17.84
C THR A 391 0.18 22.54 16.36
N ALA A 392 -0.91 23.23 16.01
CA ALA A 392 -1.09 23.88 14.70
C ALA A 392 -0.42 25.27 14.62
N SER A 393 0.04 25.81 15.75
CA SER A 393 0.58 27.16 15.85
C SER A 393 2.00 27.14 16.43
N PRO A 394 2.97 26.51 15.74
CA PRO A 394 4.34 26.46 16.22
C PRO A 394 4.95 27.87 16.25
N VAL A 395 5.57 28.26 17.37
CA VAL A 395 6.23 29.57 17.55
C VAL A 395 7.71 29.57 17.23
N THR A 396 8.28 28.40 16.93
CA THR A 396 9.67 28.19 16.51
C THR A 396 9.75 27.11 15.44
N LYS A 397 10.92 26.88 14.83
CA LYS A 397 11.08 25.98 13.66
C LYS A 397 10.67 24.54 13.93
N LEU A 398 10.89 24.05 15.14
CA LEU A 398 10.34 22.80 15.64
C LEU A 398 9.75 23.07 17.02
N ASP A 399 8.42 23.08 17.11
CA ASP A 399 7.70 23.32 18.35
C ASP A 399 6.98 22.05 18.77
N VAL A 400 7.38 21.49 19.90
CA VAL A 400 6.83 20.23 20.41
C VAL A 400 6.12 20.53 21.71
N ILE A 401 4.80 20.40 21.71
CA ILE A 401 3.98 20.60 22.90
C ILE A 401 3.49 19.26 23.42
N ASN A 402 3.65 19.06 24.72
CA ASN A 402 3.07 17.96 25.46
C ASN A 402 2.04 18.52 26.44
N SER A 403 0.88 17.87 26.54
CA SER A 403 -0.26 18.38 27.31
C SER A 403 -0.39 17.78 28.71
N VAL A 404 0.55 16.96 29.18
CA VAL A 404 0.43 16.27 30.46
C VAL A 404 1.72 16.34 31.29
N GLY A 405 1.62 16.86 32.51
CA GLY A 405 2.75 17.07 33.44
C GLY A 405 3.21 15.83 34.22
N ALA A 406 3.02 14.62 33.68
CA ALA A 406 3.46 13.39 34.32
C ALA A 406 4.88 13.01 33.88
N PHE A 407 5.70 12.56 34.82
CA PHE A 407 7.01 11.97 34.50
C PHE A 407 6.84 10.85 33.46
N GLY A 408 7.45 11.00 32.28
CA GLY A 408 7.33 10.05 31.18
C GLY A 408 6.62 10.58 29.94
N ASP A 409 5.84 11.67 30.05
CA ASP A 409 5.25 12.37 28.90
C ASP A 409 6.25 13.41 28.36
N TRP A 410 7.32 12.93 27.73
CA TRP A 410 8.38 13.78 27.21
C TRP A 410 8.00 14.38 25.86
N GLY A 411 8.14 15.72 25.71
CA GLY A 411 8.02 16.35 24.39
C GLY A 411 9.02 15.77 23.38
N MET A 412 10.23 15.41 23.80
CA MET A 412 11.20 14.74 22.95
C MET A 412 11.94 13.64 23.72
N ARG A 413 11.93 12.41 23.17
CA ARG A 413 12.74 11.29 23.65
C ARG A 413 13.70 10.85 22.55
N ILE A 414 15.00 10.92 22.84
CA ILE A 414 16.05 10.44 21.93
C ILE A 414 16.61 9.15 22.50
N THR A 415 16.58 8.08 21.72
CA THR A 415 17.03 6.74 22.15
C THR A 415 17.98 6.16 21.11
N GLY A 416 19.19 5.80 21.53
CA GLY A 416 20.17 5.13 20.71
C GLY A 416 19.95 3.62 20.75
N THR A 417 20.20 2.92 19.64
CA THR A 417 20.14 1.45 19.54
C THR A 417 21.51 0.79 19.64
N SER A 418 22.56 1.56 19.93
CA SER A 418 23.95 1.12 20.05
C SER A 418 24.57 1.65 21.35
N THR A 419 25.83 1.30 21.61
CA THR A 419 26.61 1.74 22.79
C THR A 419 27.13 3.18 22.68
N ALA A 420 26.90 3.86 21.55
CA ALA A 420 27.10 5.30 21.47
C ALA A 420 25.80 5.97 21.96
N GLY A 421 25.92 6.81 22.99
CA GLY A 421 24.77 7.45 23.60
C GLY A 421 23.96 8.29 22.60
N PRO A 422 22.62 8.32 22.70
CA PRO A 422 21.82 9.29 21.97
C PRO A 422 22.17 10.71 22.41
N GLY A 423 22.11 11.66 21.49
CA GLY A 423 22.35 13.05 21.80
C GLY A 423 21.80 14.05 20.79
N VAL A 424 21.90 15.33 21.16
CA VAL A 424 21.58 16.49 20.33
C VAL A 424 22.87 17.19 19.95
N GLU A 425 23.15 17.26 18.65
CA GLU A 425 24.29 18.02 18.12
C GLU A 425 23.89 19.49 17.91
N LEU A 426 24.76 20.39 18.38
CA LEU A 426 24.73 21.82 18.11
C LEU A 426 25.98 22.16 17.31
N LYS A 427 25.83 22.71 16.10
CA LYS A 427 26.97 23.02 15.23
C LYS A 427 26.81 24.30 14.44
N ASN A 428 27.94 24.92 14.12
CA ASN A 428 28.02 25.91 13.06
C ASN A 428 27.97 25.21 11.69
N SER A 429 27.47 25.92 10.67
CA SER A 429 27.35 25.39 9.30
C SER A 429 28.69 24.98 8.68
N ASP A 430 29.78 25.63 9.09
CA ASP A 430 31.16 25.35 8.68
C ASP A 430 31.83 24.22 9.50
N ASN A 431 31.11 23.62 10.44
CA ASN A 431 31.62 22.61 11.39
C ASN A 431 32.78 23.10 12.27
N SER A 432 33.05 24.41 12.36
CA SER A 432 34.13 24.96 13.19
C SER A 432 33.94 24.68 14.67
N HIS A 433 32.68 24.65 15.12
CA HIS A 433 32.30 24.38 16.49
C HIS A 433 31.15 23.39 16.50
N ARG A 434 31.39 22.24 17.14
CA ARG A 434 30.43 21.14 17.23
C ARG A 434 30.37 20.65 18.66
N TRP A 435 29.19 20.74 19.22
CA TRP A 435 28.89 20.34 20.59
C TRP A 435 27.83 19.26 20.58
N LEU A 436 27.95 18.33 21.51
CA LEU A 436 27.01 17.24 21.68
C LEU A 436 26.57 17.17 23.13
N VAL A 437 25.27 17.28 23.34
CA VAL A 437 24.62 16.93 24.61
C VAL A 437 24.19 15.48 24.50
N THR A 438 24.80 14.59 25.27
CA THR A 438 24.62 13.14 25.07
C THR A 438 24.70 12.34 26.35
N ASN A 439 24.12 11.15 26.30
CA ASN A 439 24.26 10.10 27.31
C ASN A 439 25.51 9.23 27.01
N GLY A 440 26.69 9.84 27.00
CA GLY A 440 27.95 9.19 26.60
C GLY A 440 28.22 9.23 25.10
N VAL A 441 29.50 9.09 24.71
CA VAL A 441 29.94 9.04 23.29
C VAL A 441 30.61 7.72 22.92
N SER A 442 30.80 6.85 23.91
CA SER A 442 31.46 5.56 23.78
C SER A 442 31.01 4.64 24.91
N SER A 443 31.30 3.35 24.79
CA SER A 443 31.06 2.37 25.86
C SER A 443 31.77 2.73 27.18
N ALA A 444 32.90 3.45 27.12
CA ALA A 444 33.63 3.90 28.31
C ALA A 444 32.92 5.04 29.07
N THR A 445 31.95 5.70 28.45
CA THR A 445 31.20 6.83 29.02
C THR A 445 29.70 6.58 28.97
N ASP A 446 29.28 5.33 28.84
CA ASP A 446 27.86 4.98 28.79
C ASP A 446 27.17 5.36 30.10
N GLY A 447 25.94 5.87 30.01
CA GLY A 447 25.15 6.29 31.16
C GLY A 447 25.52 7.65 31.77
N VAL A 448 26.49 8.38 31.21
CA VAL A 448 26.89 9.72 31.72
C VAL A 448 26.21 10.84 30.94
N LEU A 449 25.78 11.91 31.63
CA LEU A 449 25.39 13.14 30.94
C LEU A 449 26.65 13.93 30.59
N SER A 450 26.89 14.20 29.31
CA SER A 450 28.09 14.87 28.83
C SER A 450 27.79 16.05 27.92
N LEU A 451 28.53 17.15 28.12
CA LEU A 451 28.79 18.16 27.11
C LEU A 451 30.12 17.83 26.43
N PHE A 452 30.00 17.20 25.26
CA PHE A 452 31.14 16.76 24.46
C PHE A 452 31.43 17.77 23.36
N ASP A 453 32.66 18.25 23.32
CA ASP A 453 33.20 19.08 22.25
C ASP A 453 33.69 18.12 21.16
N ILE A 454 32.90 17.94 20.10
CA ILE A 454 33.23 17.05 18.99
C ILE A 454 34.46 17.58 18.25
N THR A 455 34.57 18.90 18.09
CA THR A 455 35.70 19.53 17.39
C THR A 455 37.03 19.19 18.07
N ALA A 456 37.09 19.27 19.40
CA ALA A 456 38.29 18.93 20.17
C ALA A 456 38.38 17.44 20.54
N SER A 457 37.31 16.67 20.35
CA SER A 457 37.14 15.30 20.87
C SER A 457 37.36 15.21 22.38
N GLN A 458 36.75 16.14 23.14
CA GLN A 458 36.93 16.25 24.59
C GLN A 458 35.60 16.38 25.34
N HIS A 459 35.53 15.74 26.50
CA HIS A 459 34.49 16.02 27.48
C HIS A 459 34.81 17.32 28.23
N ARG A 460 33.96 18.33 28.08
CA ARG A 460 34.15 19.61 28.79
C ARG A 460 33.46 19.61 30.15
N LEU A 461 32.31 18.96 30.22
CA LEU A 461 31.54 18.72 31.44
C LEU A 461 30.95 17.31 31.39
N ILE A 462 31.08 16.56 32.48
CA ILE A 462 30.43 15.26 32.68
C ILE A 462 29.68 15.27 34.01
N ILE A 463 28.51 14.62 34.04
CA ILE A 463 27.89 14.10 35.25
C ILE A 463 27.90 12.57 35.13
N ASN A 464 28.70 11.91 35.98
CA ASN A 464 28.78 10.45 35.94
C ASN A 464 27.53 9.79 36.57
N THR A 465 27.45 8.46 36.48
CA THR A 465 26.32 7.68 37.03
C THR A 465 26.17 7.77 38.55
N SER A 466 27.22 8.18 39.27
CA SER A 466 27.19 8.44 40.71
C SER A 466 26.73 9.87 41.06
N GLY A 467 26.46 10.72 40.06
CA GLY A 467 26.06 12.11 40.25
C GLY A 467 27.22 13.10 40.43
N ASN A 468 28.47 12.66 40.27
CA ASN A 468 29.64 13.53 40.39
C ASN A 468 29.87 14.33 39.10
N VAL A 469 30.16 15.63 39.26
CA VAL A 469 30.46 16.56 38.16
C VAL A 469 31.96 16.63 37.90
N GLY A 470 32.37 16.35 36.67
CA GLY A 470 33.74 16.51 36.19
C GLY A 470 33.87 17.67 35.22
N ILE A 471 34.86 18.55 35.44
CA ILE A 471 35.28 19.60 34.50
C ILE A 471 36.75 19.34 34.14
N GLY A 472 37.04 19.09 32.86
CA GLY A 472 38.37 18.67 32.41
C GLY A 472 38.80 17.26 32.84
N THR A 473 37.88 16.47 33.40
CA THR A 473 38.09 15.06 33.77
C THR A 473 36.82 14.25 33.51
N THR A 474 37.00 13.01 33.05
CA THR A 474 35.92 12.04 32.83
C THR A 474 35.69 11.13 34.04
N ALA A 475 36.59 11.17 35.03
CA ALA A 475 36.55 10.32 36.21
C ALA A 475 36.54 11.18 37.50
N PRO A 476 35.45 11.93 37.76
CA PRO A 476 35.35 12.73 38.97
C PRO A 476 35.24 11.82 40.21
N THR A 477 36.14 12.03 41.16
CA THR A 477 36.22 11.25 42.42
C THR A 477 35.52 11.94 43.59
N GLN A 478 35.07 13.18 43.39
CA GLN A 478 34.32 14.01 44.33
C GLN A 478 33.08 14.58 43.61
N LEU A 479 32.09 15.07 44.37
CA LEU A 479 30.87 15.70 43.82
C LEU A 479 31.15 16.76 42.75
N LEU A 480 32.25 17.52 42.92
CA LEU A 480 32.81 18.36 41.88
C LEU A 480 34.33 18.10 41.79
N SER A 481 34.79 17.62 40.64
CA SER A 481 36.21 17.46 40.34
C SER A 481 36.59 18.37 39.18
N VAL A 482 37.51 19.32 39.42
CA VAL A 482 38.06 20.19 38.37
C VAL A 482 39.51 19.81 38.13
N ASN A 483 39.81 19.33 36.93
CA ASN A 483 41.17 19.07 36.50
C ASN A 483 41.68 20.29 35.71
N GLY A 484 42.32 21.21 36.41
CA GLY A 484 42.77 22.49 35.88
C GLY A 484 42.69 23.60 36.91
N THR A 485 42.62 24.85 36.45
CA THR A 485 42.43 26.02 37.31
C THR A 485 40.94 26.35 37.48
N ALA A 486 40.55 26.75 38.70
CA ALA A 486 39.21 27.22 39.01
C ALA A 486 39.27 28.53 39.80
N GLY A 487 38.35 29.45 39.52
CA GLY A 487 38.14 30.65 40.33
C GLY A 487 37.02 30.40 41.35
N LYS A 488 37.31 30.57 42.65
CA LYS A 488 36.30 30.53 43.73
C LYS A 488 36.36 31.84 44.54
N PRO A 489 35.74 32.94 44.08
CA PRO A 489 35.75 34.22 44.81
C PRO A 489 35.21 34.04 46.24
N GLY A 490 35.96 34.53 47.24
CA GLY A 490 35.61 34.39 48.66
C GLY A 490 35.69 32.97 49.21
N GLY A 491 36.25 32.01 48.46
CA GLY A 491 36.25 30.60 48.84
C GLY A 491 37.35 30.19 49.81
N GLY A 492 37.04 29.20 50.66
CA GLY A 492 38.03 28.46 51.45
C GLY A 492 38.94 27.54 50.63
N THR A 493 39.83 26.84 51.32
CA THR A 493 40.80 25.88 50.74
C THR A 493 40.08 24.76 50.00
N TRP A 494 40.53 24.44 48.77
CA TRP A 494 40.10 23.24 48.06
C TRP A 494 40.85 22.03 48.61
N ASP A 495 40.17 20.88 48.68
CA ASP A 495 40.88 19.61 48.83
C ASP A 495 41.71 19.39 47.55
N VAL A 496 43.02 19.28 47.73
CA VAL A 496 43.99 19.11 46.64
C VAL A 496 44.74 17.80 46.81
N PHE A 497 44.93 17.06 45.72
CA PHE A 497 45.74 15.84 45.75
C PHE A 497 47.19 16.19 46.12
N SER A 498 47.68 15.63 47.23
CA SER A 498 49.03 15.90 47.74
C SER A 498 49.87 14.63 47.98
N ASP A 499 49.38 13.47 47.55
CA ASP A 499 50.10 12.18 47.63
C ASP A 499 51.46 12.26 46.90
N GLU A 500 52.53 11.80 47.55
CA GLU A 500 53.88 11.84 47.02
C GLU A 500 54.02 11.06 45.70
N ARG A 501 53.26 9.98 45.52
CA ARG A 501 53.27 9.15 44.30
C ARG A 501 52.75 9.89 43.07
N LEU A 502 51.97 10.95 43.28
CA LEU A 502 51.43 11.79 42.20
C LEU A 502 52.39 12.94 41.83
N LYS A 503 53.57 13.02 42.44
CA LYS A 503 54.49 14.16 42.32
C LYS A 503 55.89 13.74 41.91
N ASN A 504 56.49 14.50 40.99
CA ASN A 504 57.93 14.49 40.76
C ASN A 504 58.58 15.56 41.66
N ILE A 505 59.17 15.17 42.79
CA ILE A 505 59.78 16.12 43.75
C ILE A 505 60.97 16.84 43.09
N LYS A 506 60.89 18.17 42.98
CA LYS A 506 61.90 19.01 42.30
C LYS A 506 62.86 19.76 43.23
N GLY A 507 62.69 19.70 44.54
CA GLY A 507 63.55 20.38 45.51
C GLY A 507 62.80 20.90 46.74
N ARG A 508 63.50 21.67 47.57
CA ARG A 508 62.94 22.30 48.78
C ARG A 508 62.46 23.72 48.48
N PHE A 509 61.36 24.12 49.12
CA PHE A 509 60.89 25.51 49.15
C PHE A 509 61.50 26.21 50.38
N ASN A 510 62.32 27.25 50.14
CA ASN A 510 63.15 27.88 51.18
C ASN A 510 62.72 29.30 51.55
N THR A 511 61.71 29.87 50.89
CA THR A 511 61.18 31.18 51.24
C THR A 511 60.68 31.15 52.69
N GLY A 512 61.11 32.11 53.51
CA GLY A 512 60.98 32.06 54.97
C GLY A 512 60.79 33.44 55.62
N LEU A 513 61.40 33.67 56.79
CA LEU A 513 61.11 34.82 57.65
C LEU A 513 61.32 36.16 56.95
N LYS A 514 62.39 36.29 56.15
CA LYS A 514 62.69 37.53 55.42
C LYS A 514 61.56 37.94 54.48
N ALA A 515 60.95 36.99 53.77
CA ALA A 515 59.85 37.25 52.86
C ALA A 515 58.55 37.48 53.64
N LEU A 516 58.28 36.68 54.68
CA LEU A 516 57.12 36.84 55.54
C LEU A 516 57.03 38.26 56.13
N MET A 517 58.16 38.80 56.57
CA MET A 517 58.21 40.13 57.19
C MET A 517 57.93 41.29 56.23
N GLN A 518 57.93 41.04 54.92
CA GLN A 518 57.55 42.03 53.91
C GLN A 518 56.07 41.93 53.53
N LEU A 519 55.37 40.87 53.93
CA LEU A 519 53.96 40.68 53.60
C LEU A 519 53.07 41.64 54.42
N GLN A 520 52.13 42.29 53.72
CA GLN A 520 51.15 43.19 54.32
C GLN A 520 49.73 42.75 53.92
N PRO A 521 48.97 42.14 54.83
CA PRO A 521 47.55 41.85 54.60
C PRO A 521 46.75 43.14 54.43
N ILE A 522 45.74 43.11 53.57
CA ILE A 522 44.81 44.19 53.31
C ILE A 522 43.38 43.73 53.56
N ARG A 523 42.53 44.68 53.97
CA ARG A 523 41.06 44.54 53.96
C ARG A 523 40.54 45.10 52.64
N TYR A 524 39.60 44.41 52.01
CA TYR A 524 39.05 44.85 50.73
C TYR A 524 37.62 44.36 50.54
N GLU A 525 36.88 45.08 49.71
CA GLU A 525 35.62 44.64 49.12
C GLU A 525 35.79 44.67 47.61
N TYR A 526 35.13 43.73 46.91
CA TYR A 526 35.13 43.77 45.45
C TYR A 526 34.32 44.97 44.96
N LYS A 527 34.87 45.71 43.98
CA LYS A 527 34.14 46.83 43.37
C LYS A 527 32.81 46.34 42.78
N PRO A 528 31.68 47.02 43.01
CA PRO A 528 30.36 46.59 42.50
C PRO A 528 30.33 46.34 40.98
N ASN A 529 31.07 47.14 40.22
CA ASN A 529 31.18 47.05 38.76
C ASN A 529 32.59 46.61 38.31
N ASN A 530 33.17 45.62 39.00
CA ASN A 530 34.47 45.10 38.55
C ASN A 530 34.34 44.40 37.17
N PRO A 531 35.35 44.49 36.28
CA PRO A 531 35.26 43.94 34.92
C PRO A 531 35.06 42.42 34.84
N LEU A 532 35.32 41.69 35.93
CA LEU A 532 35.11 40.25 36.03
C LEU A 532 33.72 39.88 36.59
N GLY A 533 32.87 40.87 36.90
CA GLY A 533 31.51 40.66 37.40
C GLY A 533 31.43 39.93 38.74
N ILE A 534 32.47 39.99 39.57
CA ILE A 534 32.50 39.32 40.88
C ILE A 534 31.51 40.00 41.83
N LYS A 535 30.54 39.24 42.37
CA LYS A 535 29.45 39.74 43.24
C LYS A 535 29.60 39.33 44.71
N LEU A 536 30.81 39.07 45.18
CA LEU A 536 31.03 38.76 46.59
C LEU A 536 30.82 40.03 47.42
N ALA A 537 29.78 40.04 48.24
CA ALA A 537 29.45 41.15 49.13
C ALA A 537 30.22 41.04 50.45
N GLY A 538 30.52 42.20 51.06
CA GLY A 538 31.12 42.28 52.38
C GLY A 538 32.65 42.41 52.37
N GLU A 539 33.19 42.79 53.54
CA GLU A 539 34.62 42.96 53.73
C GLU A 539 35.34 41.62 53.77
N ASN A 540 36.46 41.53 53.04
CA ASN A 540 37.33 40.37 52.97
C ASN A 540 38.75 40.76 53.40
N ILE A 541 39.52 39.78 53.88
CA ILE A 541 40.94 39.95 54.22
C ILE A 541 41.78 39.15 53.24
N GLY A 542 42.85 39.72 52.73
CA GLY A 542 43.75 39.04 51.81
C GLY A 542 45.01 39.83 51.49
N PHE A 543 45.58 39.58 50.32
CA PHE A 543 46.78 40.28 49.85
C PHE A 543 46.53 40.89 48.48
N GLY A 544 47.13 42.06 48.22
CA GLY A 544 47.24 42.58 46.87
C GLY A 544 48.19 41.70 46.05
N ALA A 545 47.68 41.06 45.00
CA ALA A 545 48.46 40.12 44.19
C ALA A 545 49.72 40.77 43.58
N GLN A 546 49.68 42.05 43.22
CA GLN A 546 50.82 42.79 42.67
C GLN A 546 51.96 42.94 43.69
N SER A 547 51.63 43.24 44.94
CA SER A 547 52.63 43.35 46.01
C SER A 547 53.18 41.97 46.38
N LEU A 548 52.30 40.98 46.46
CA LEU A 548 52.67 39.61 46.79
C LEU A 548 53.62 39.01 45.73
N GLN A 549 53.38 39.27 44.45
CA GLN A 549 54.22 38.76 43.34
C GLN A 549 55.68 39.22 43.44
N LYS A 550 55.95 40.39 44.02
CA LYS A 550 57.32 40.91 44.21
C LYS A 550 58.06 40.20 45.36
N ILE A 551 57.32 39.64 46.32
CA ILE A 551 57.86 39.08 47.56
C ILE A 551 57.90 37.55 47.50
N ILE A 552 56.80 36.93 47.07
CA ILE A 552 56.63 35.48 46.88
C ILE A 552 56.00 35.27 45.49
N PRO A 553 56.81 35.31 44.41
CA PRO A 553 56.31 35.18 43.04
C PRO A 553 55.47 33.92 42.81
N GLU A 554 55.82 32.81 43.47
CA GLU A 554 55.13 31.52 43.37
C GLU A 554 53.68 31.56 43.91
N ALA A 555 53.37 32.52 44.79
CA ALA A 555 52.04 32.71 45.35
C ALA A 555 51.09 33.42 44.39
N VAL A 556 51.53 33.80 43.18
CA VAL A 556 50.72 34.55 42.23
C VAL A 556 50.69 33.86 40.87
N THR A 557 49.49 33.71 40.33
CA THR A 557 49.27 33.25 38.95
C THR A 557 48.46 34.28 38.17
N MET A 558 48.36 34.11 36.85
CA MET A 558 47.55 34.97 35.99
C MET A 558 46.51 34.12 35.28
N ASN A 559 45.27 34.59 35.20
CA ASN A 559 44.23 33.94 34.40
C ASN A 559 44.36 34.32 32.91
N SER A 560 43.60 33.65 32.04
CA SER A 560 43.61 33.92 30.59
C SER A 560 43.19 35.34 30.22
N ALA A 561 42.46 36.03 31.10
CA ALA A 561 42.04 37.42 30.94
C ALA A 561 43.08 38.44 31.48
N GLY A 562 44.26 37.99 31.91
CA GLY A 562 45.35 38.86 32.37
C GLY A 562 45.26 39.30 33.84
N TYR A 563 44.28 38.82 34.61
CA TYR A 563 44.13 39.17 36.02
C TYR A 563 44.97 38.25 36.92
N LEU A 564 45.67 38.87 37.87
CA LEU A 564 46.45 38.15 38.87
C LEU A 564 45.54 37.49 39.91
N MET A 565 45.87 36.26 40.27
CA MET A 565 45.20 35.42 41.26
C MET A 565 46.21 34.98 42.31
N VAL A 566 45.77 34.85 43.56
CA VAL A 566 46.62 34.44 44.68
C VAL A 566 46.43 32.95 44.98
N LYS A 567 47.56 32.25 45.14
CA LYS A 567 47.65 30.90 45.71
C LYS A 567 48.08 31.01 47.16
N SER A 568 47.26 30.49 48.07
CA SER A 568 47.56 30.55 49.51
C SER A 568 48.73 29.65 49.92
N ASP A 569 48.95 28.52 49.23
CA ASP A 569 49.94 27.50 49.62
C ASP A 569 51.38 28.04 49.80
N PRO A 570 51.98 28.78 48.84
CA PRO A 570 53.35 29.27 49.04
C PRO A 570 53.46 30.27 50.19
N ILE A 571 52.38 30.99 50.52
CA ILE A 571 52.33 31.88 51.69
C ILE A 571 52.32 31.02 52.98
N LEU A 572 51.49 29.98 53.03
CA LEU A 572 51.44 29.03 54.15
C LEU A 572 52.80 28.36 54.40
N TRP A 573 53.47 27.88 53.35
CA TRP A 573 54.79 27.26 53.47
C TRP A 573 55.89 28.26 53.84
N THR A 574 55.77 29.52 53.39
CA THR A 574 56.65 30.60 53.82
C THR A 574 56.50 30.89 55.31
N MET A 575 55.26 30.90 55.82
CA MET A 575 54.98 31.03 57.26
C MET A 575 55.57 29.87 58.06
N LEU A 576 55.44 28.63 57.59
CA LEU A 576 56.06 27.46 58.23
C LEU A 576 57.58 27.59 58.33
N ASN A 577 58.24 27.99 57.24
CA ASN A 577 59.69 28.19 57.23
C ASN A 577 60.11 29.34 58.15
N ALA A 578 59.37 30.45 58.14
CA ALA A 578 59.60 31.57 59.04
C ALA A 578 59.51 31.17 60.53
N ILE A 579 58.52 30.35 60.90
CA ILE A 579 58.38 29.84 62.27
C ILE A 579 59.58 28.97 62.64
N LYS A 580 60.05 28.11 61.74
CA LYS A 580 61.26 27.28 61.95
C LYS A 580 62.51 28.14 62.13
N GLU A 581 62.68 29.18 61.30
CA GLU A 581 63.79 30.13 61.40
C GLU A 581 63.74 30.91 62.71
N GLN A 582 62.57 31.40 63.10
CA GLN A 582 62.37 32.10 64.36
C GLN A 582 62.67 31.20 65.56
N GLN A 583 62.23 29.93 65.55
CA GLN A 583 62.53 28.97 66.61
C GLN A 583 64.03 28.73 66.75
N LYS A 584 64.76 28.67 65.63
CA LYS A 584 66.23 28.55 65.64
C LYS A 584 66.87 29.77 66.31
N GLN A 585 66.44 30.99 65.97
CA GLN A 585 66.94 32.21 66.61
C GLN A 585 66.64 32.24 68.11
N ILE A 586 65.46 31.77 68.53
CA ILE A 586 65.09 31.67 69.95
C ILE A 586 66.04 30.72 70.70
N GLU A 587 66.37 29.56 70.13
CA GLU A 587 67.30 28.63 70.78
C GLU A 587 68.74 29.15 70.82
N GLU A 588 69.19 29.85 69.76
CA GLU A 588 70.48 30.53 69.75
C GLU A 588 70.55 31.62 70.83
N LEU A 589 69.52 32.47 70.95
CA LEU A 589 69.41 33.49 71.98
C LEU A 589 69.38 32.88 73.39
N LYS A 590 68.59 31.82 73.62
CA LYS A 590 68.60 31.08 74.90
C LYS A 590 69.98 30.50 75.22
N GLY A 591 70.70 30.02 74.20
CA GLY A 591 72.07 29.55 74.35
C GLY A 591 73.04 30.66 74.74
N GLN A 592 72.96 31.83 74.10
CA GLN A 592 73.74 33.01 74.44
C GLN A 592 73.44 33.50 75.85
N ILE A 593 72.17 33.56 76.25
CA ILE A 593 71.75 33.92 77.62
C ILE A 593 72.37 32.96 78.64
N ARG A 594 72.33 31.64 78.39
CA ARG A 594 72.97 30.64 79.26
C ARG A 594 74.48 30.86 79.39
N ARG A 595 75.17 31.19 78.30
CA ARG A 595 76.60 31.50 78.30
C ARG A 595 76.90 32.79 79.07
N LEU A 596 76.12 33.85 78.86
CA LEU A 596 76.27 35.13 79.57
C LEU A 596 76.05 34.96 81.08
N GLN A 597 75.03 34.19 81.50
CA GLN A 597 74.78 33.87 82.90
C GLN A 597 75.92 33.04 83.54
N ALA A 598 76.49 32.08 82.81
CA ALA A 598 77.64 31.30 83.28
C ALA A 598 78.90 32.17 83.45
N THR A 599 79.15 33.12 82.53
CA THR A 599 80.29 34.05 82.60
C THR A 599 80.11 35.08 83.71
N SER A 600 78.90 35.57 83.93
CA SER A 600 78.54 36.44 85.07
C SER A 600 78.82 35.76 86.42
N ARG A 601 78.36 34.51 86.60
CA ARG A 601 78.62 33.72 87.82
C ARG A 601 80.09 33.43 88.07
N LYS A 602 80.93 33.37 87.02
CA LYS A 602 82.39 33.23 87.13
C LYS A 602 83.12 34.53 87.50
N ARG A 603 82.49 35.70 87.36
CA ARG A 603 83.06 37.01 87.75
C ARG A 603 82.67 37.45 89.17
N THR A 604 81.71 36.79 89.81
CA THR A 604 81.23 37.08 91.17
C THR A 604 81.78 36.12 92.24
N ARG A 605 82.63 35.18 91.82
CA ARG A 605 83.59 34.46 92.66
C ARG A 605 84.98 34.96 92.31
#